data_AF-A0A914MV03-F1
#
_entry.id   AF-A0A914MV03-F1
#
_cell.length_a   1.000
_cell.length_b   1.000
_cell.length_c   1.000
_cell.angle_alpha   90.00
_cell.angle_beta   90.00
_cell.angle_gamma   90.00
#
_symmetry.space_group_name_H-M   'P 1'
#
loop_
_entity.id
_entity.type
_entity.pdbx_description
1 polymer ?
#
loop_
_entity_poly.entity_id
_entity_poly.type
_entity_poly.pdbx_seq_one_letter_code
_entity_poly.pdbx_strand_id
1 'polypeptide(L)'
;MLLSGPNVTSTSMPYDGAIFVNAIRAMSPTLDWSEVLQTLDNQHFFIKSKNALQLLMIILITGIAPNPFPIGLIYRLWAGNKGGQLSLLSQIIHHPDVVIN
;
A
#
# COMPACT_ATOMS: atom_id res chain seq x y z
N MET A 1 31.51 2.43 29.35
CA MET A 1 30.11 2.87 29.47
C MET A 1 29.73 3.43 28.11
N LEU A 2 28.70 2.86 27.48
CA LEU A 2 28.43 2.93 26.03
C LEU A 2 28.00 4.33 25.56
N LEU A 3 28.54 4.76 24.41
CA LEU A 3 28.10 5.93 23.66
C LEU A 3 26.70 5.64 23.09
N SER A 4 25.68 6.37 23.54
CA SER A 4 24.35 6.32 22.96
C SER A 4 24.41 6.79 21.50
N GLY A 5 24.16 5.88 20.56
CA GLY A 5 24.07 6.18 19.14
C GLY A 5 22.91 7.15 18.82
N PRO A 6 22.87 7.70 17.59
CA PRO A 6 21.85 8.66 17.21
C PRO A 6 20.47 8.02 17.39
N ASN A 7 19.61 8.73 18.12
CA ASN A 7 18.22 8.36 18.36
C ASN A 7 17.53 8.34 16.99
N VAL A 8 17.44 7.16 16.37
CA VAL A 8 16.72 6.97 15.11
C VAL A 8 15.27 7.19 15.46
N THR A 9 14.75 8.39 15.20
CA THR A 9 13.34 8.69 15.28
C THR A 9 12.65 7.80 14.25
N SER A 10 12.17 6.63 14.70
CA SER A 10 11.21 5.84 13.95
C SER A 10 10.01 6.75 13.76
N THR A 11 9.95 7.39 12.59
CA THR A 11 8.87 8.32 12.28
C THR A 11 7.62 7.44 12.16
N SER A 12 6.86 7.34 13.23
CA SER A 12 5.61 6.58 13.26
C SER A 12 4.73 7.13 12.16
N MET A 13 4.20 6.27 11.28
CA MET A 13 3.28 6.74 10.26
C MET A 13 2.10 7.43 10.95
N PRO A 14 1.70 8.62 10.47
CA PRO A 14 0.60 9.37 11.08
C PRO A 14 -0.75 8.63 10.97
N TYR A 15 -0.83 7.59 10.12
CA TYR A 15 -2.04 6.81 9.88
C TYR A 15 -1.76 5.32 9.96
N ASP A 16 -2.67 4.59 10.60
CA ASP A 16 -2.68 3.13 10.67
C ASP A 16 -3.66 2.58 9.61
N GLY A 17 -3.10 1.90 8.61
CA GLY A 17 -3.87 1.31 7.52
C GLY A 17 -4.82 0.20 7.96
N ALA A 18 -4.50 -0.54 9.02
CA ALA A 18 -5.36 -1.62 9.51
C ALA A 18 -6.60 -1.04 10.21
N ILE A 19 -6.44 0.04 10.99
CA ILE A 19 -7.57 0.77 11.59
C ILE A 19 -8.49 1.31 10.48
N PHE A 20 -7.91 1.88 9.42
CA PHE A 20 -8.67 2.36 8.26
C PHE A 20 -9.49 1.25 7.59
N VAL A 21 -8.88 0.08 7.35
CA VAL A 21 -9.59 -1.08 6.78
C VAL A 21 -10.72 -1.55 7.71
N ASN A 22 -10.48 -1.61 9.02
CA ASN A 22 -11.51 -2.00 9.98
C ASN A 22 -12.70 -1.03 9.98
N ALA A 23 -12.44 0.27 9.90
CA ALA A 23 -13.49 1.28 9.77
C ALA A 23 -14.30 1.09 8.48
N ILE A 24 -13.65 0.87 7.34
CA ILE A 24 -14.33 0.58 6.06
C ILE A 24 -15.18 -0.68 6.16
N ARG A 25 -14.66 -1.77 6.74
CA ARG A 25 -15.41 -3.02 6.90
C ARG A 25 -16.65 -2.85 7.77
N ALA A 26 -16.58 -2.01 8.81
CA ALA A 26 -17.72 -1.69 9.65
C ALA A 26 -18.81 -0.90 8.88
N MET A 27 -18.40 -0.03 7.95
CA MET A 27 -19.31 0.81 7.15
C MET A 27 -19.85 0.10 5.90
N SER A 28 -19.05 -0.75 5.28
CA SER A 28 -19.33 -1.42 4.00
C SER A 28 -18.77 -2.85 4.01
N PRO A 29 -19.42 -3.78 4.72
CA PRO A 29 -18.94 -5.16 4.87
C PRO A 29 -18.94 -5.95 3.55
N THR A 30 -19.68 -5.50 2.54
CA THR A 30 -19.78 -6.15 1.22
C THR A 30 -18.79 -5.60 0.20
N LEU A 31 -17.86 -4.71 0.59
CA LEU A 31 -16.86 -4.15 -0.31
C LEU A 31 -15.93 -5.26 -0.83
N ASP A 32 -15.82 -5.38 -2.15
CA ASP A 32 -14.84 -6.27 -2.78
C ASP A 32 -13.48 -5.57 -2.90
N TRP A 33 -12.52 -6.02 -2.09
CA TRP A 33 -11.16 -5.49 -2.12
C TRP A 33 -10.42 -5.79 -3.42
N SER A 34 -10.81 -6.84 -4.16
CA SER A 34 -10.27 -7.11 -5.49
C SER A 34 -10.68 -6.03 -6.49
N GLU A 35 -11.91 -5.52 -6.37
CA GLU A 35 -12.38 -4.37 -7.15
C GLU A 35 -11.60 -3.10 -6.75
N VAL A 36 -11.38 -2.87 -5.45
CA VAL A 36 -10.55 -1.76 -4.97
C VAL A 36 -9.16 -1.78 -5.61
N LEU A 37 -8.50 -2.94 -5.68
CA LEU A 37 -7.20 -3.06 -6.37
C LEU A 37 -7.29 -2.74 -7.87
N GLN A 38 -8.39 -3.11 -8.52
CA GLN A 38 -8.60 -2.78 -9.94
C GLN A 38 -8.76 -1.27 -10.16
N THR A 39 -9.39 -0.57 -9.21
CA THR A 39 -9.59 0.89 -9.28
C THR A 39 -8.31 1.70 -9.09
N LEU A 40 -7.18 1.08 -8.73
CA LEU A 40 -5.89 1.77 -8.70
C LEU A 40 -5.48 2.30 -10.08
N ASP A 41 -5.98 1.69 -11.17
CA ASP A 41 -5.86 2.19 -12.54
C ASP A 41 -6.76 3.44 -12.79
N ASN A 42 -6.59 4.45 -11.94
CA ASN A 42 -7.33 5.71 -11.95
C ASN A 42 -6.36 6.88 -12.16
N GLN A 43 -6.73 7.89 -12.97
CA GLN A 43 -5.88 9.04 -13.34
C GLN A 43 -5.31 9.83 -12.15
N HIS A 44 -5.97 9.78 -10.99
CA HIS A 44 -5.56 10.52 -9.80
C HIS A 44 -4.66 9.73 -8.85
N PHE A 45 -4.41 8.45 -9.14
CA PHE A 45 -3.58 7.58 -8.32
C PHE A 45 -2.09 7.75 -8.59
N PHE A 46 -1.31 8.08 -7.55
CA PHE A 46 0.15 8.17 -7.59
C PHE A 46 0.78 7.89 -6.23
N ILE A 47 1.93 7.22 -6.21
CA ILE A 47 2.73 7.00 -4.99
C ILE A 47 4.02 7.80 -5.09
N LYS A 48 4.24 8.66 -4.09
CA LYS A 48 5.35 9.64 -4.09
C LYS A 48 6.42 9.36 -3.02
N SER A 49 6.17 8.42 -2.10
CA SER A 49 7.10 8.16 -1.00
C SER A 49 6.99 6.72 -0.48
N LYS A 50 8.04 6.27 0.19
CA LYS A 50 8.07 5.00 0.94
C LYS A 50 6.89 4.89 1.91
N ASN A 51 6.57 5.96 2.64
CA ASN A 51 5.49 5.94 3.61
C ASN A 51 4.11 5.76 2.96
N ALA A 52 3.89 6.39 1.80
CA ALA A 52 2.67 6.19 1.03
C ALA A 52 2.57 4.76 0.49
N LEU A 53 3.69 4.17 0.03
CA LEU A 53 3.74 2.77 -0.37
C LEU A 53 3.37 1.85 0.80
N GLN A 54 4.00 2.03 1.97
CA GLN A 54 3.76 1.17 3.13
C GLN A 54 2.32 1.27 3.63
N LEU A 55 1.76 2.49 3.72
CA LEU A 55 0.36 2.66 4.06
C LEU A 55 -0.56 1.94 3.08
N LEU A 56 -0.31 2.10 1.77
CA LEU A 56 -1.08 1.40 0.75
C LEU A 56 -0.97 -0.12 0.90
N MET A 57 0.24 -0.66 1.05
CA MET A 57 0.44 -2.11 1.19
C MET A 57 -0.28 -2.66 2.41
N ILE A 58 -0.22 -1.98 3.56
CA ILE A 58 -0.98 -2.36 4.76
C ILE A 58 -2.49 -2.38 4.45
N ILE A 59 -3.02 -1.36 3.80
CA ILE A 59 -4.45 -1.29 3.45
C ILE A 59 -4.85 -2.43 2.53
N LEU A 60 -4.10 -2.66 1.44
CA LEU A 60 -4.46 -3.67 0.44
C LEU A 60 -4.32 -5.10 0.99
N ILE A 61 -3.23 -5.39 1.72
CA ILE A 61 -3.02 -6.70 2.34
C ILE A 61 -4.08 -6.96 3.42
N THR A 62 -4.33 -5.98 4.30
CA THR A 62 -5.35 -6.14 5.35
C THR A 62 -6.74 -6.27 4.76
N GLY A 63 -7.05 -5.51 3.71
CA GLY A 63 -8.32 -5.52 3.01
C GLY A 63 -8.61 -6.88 2.35
N ILE A 64 -7.62 -7.43 1.63
CA ILE A 64 -7.77 -8.68 0.88
C ILE A 64 -7.82 -9.92 1.78
N ALA A 65 -7.20 -9.86 2.97
CA ALA A 65 -7.15 -10.98 3.90
C ALA A 65 -8.56 -11.50 4.25
N PRO A 66 -8.79 -12.84 4.24
CA PRO A 66 -7.77 -13.91 4.20
C PRO A 66 -7.37 -14.37 2.78
N ASN A 67 -7.86 -13.72 1.72
CA ASN A 67 -7.57 -14.14 0.34
C ASN A 67 -6.10 -13.88 -0.01
N PRO A 68 -5.50 -14.66 -0.92
CA PRO A 68 -4.16 -14.37 -1.42
C PRO A 68 -4.13 -13.03 -2.14
N PHE A 69 -3.02 -12.32 -1.99
CA PHE A 69 -2.84 -11.03 -2.65
C PHE A 69 -2.82 -11.21 -4.18
N PRO A 70 -3.72 -10.54 -4.94
CA PRO A 70 -3.91 -10.81 -6.37
C PRO A 70 -2.86 -10.06 -7.19
N ILE A 71 -1.64 -10.58 -7.17
CA ILE A 71 -0.46 -9.92 -7.75
C ILE A 71 -0.60 -9.62 -9.25
N GLY A 72 -1.41 -10.40 -9.97
CA GLY A 72 -1.75 -10.16 -11.38
C GLY A 72 -2.43 -8.81 -11.63
N LEU A 73 -3.13 -8.23 -10.65
CA LEU A 73 -3.77 -6.92 -10.78
C LEU A 73 -2.75 -5.76 -10.72
N ILE A 74 -1.61 -5.97 -10.07
CA ILE A 74 -0.51 -5.00 -10.05
C ILE A 74 0.33 -5.11 -11.33
N TYR A 75 0.62 -6.34 -11.77
CA TYR A 75 1.48 -6.57 -12.93
C TYR A 75 0.79 -6.49 -14.29
N ARG A 76 -0.55 -6.59 -14.36
CA ARG A 76 -1.26 -6.30 -15.61
C ARG A 76 -0.94 -4.88 -16.06
N LEU A 77 -0.82 -4.65 -17.36
CA LEU A 77 -0.63 -3.30 -17.87
C LEU A 77 -1.87 -2.46 -17.55
N TRP A 78 -1.67 -1.32 -16.89
CA TRP A 78 -2.72 -0.36 -16.62
C TRP A 78 -3.04 0.43 -17.89
N ALA A 79 -4.32 0.48 -18.24
CA ALA A 79 -4.78 1.14 -19.46
C ALA A 79 -5.05 2.62 -19.21
N GLY A 80 -5.60 2.96 -18.04
CA GLY A 80 -5.94 4.32 -17.66
C GLY A 80 -4.72 5.13 -17.23
N ASN A 81 -3.91 4.61 -16.31
CA ASN A 81 -2.91 5.37 -15.58
C ASN A 81 -1.54 4.66 -15.53
N LYS A 82 -0.86 4.64 -16.68
CA LYS A 82 0.51 4.13 -16.79
C LYS A 82 1.50 4.88 -15.89
N GLY A 83 1.30 6.19 -15.69
CA GLY A 83 2.15 7.00 -14.81
C GLY A 83 2.03 6.60 -13.34
N GLY A 84 0.81 6.36 -12.87
CA GLY A 84 0.54 5.84 -11.53
C GLY A 84 1.12 4.45 -11.34
N GLN A 85 0.96 3.55 -12.33
CA GLN A 85 1.58 2.23 -12.31
C GLN A 85 3.11 2.32 -12.20
N LEU A 86 3.74 3.18 -13.01
CA LEU A 86 5.18 3.40 -12.93
C LEU A 86 5.60 3.97 -11.57
N SER A 87 4.81 4.87 -10.98
CA SER A 87 5.09 5.42 -9.66
C SER A 87 5.06 4.35 -8.56
N LEU A 88 4.08 3.43 -8.61
CA LEU A 88 3.96 2.30 -7.71
C LEU A 88 5.16 1.35 -7.88
N LEU A 89 5.42 0.88 -9.11
CA LEU A 89 6.52 -0.04 -9.38
C LEU A 89 7.87 0.56 -9.03
N SER A 90 8.09 1.84 -9.32
CA SER A 90 9.31 2.56 -8.94
C SER A 90 9.50 2.53 -7.43
N GLN A 91 8.47 2.86 -6.64
CA GLN A 91 8.58 2.82 -5.17
C GLN A 91 8.83 1.40 -4.64
N ILE A 92 8.19 0.38 -5.23
CA ILE A 92 8.45 -1.04 -4.87
C ILE A 92 9.92 -1.40 -5.12
N ILE A 93 10.47 -1.04 -6.28
CA ILE A 93 11.86 -1.36 -6.63
C ILE A 93 12.86 -0.65 -5.70
N HIS A 94 12.58 0.60 -5.31
CA HIS A 94 13.46 1.36 -4.41
C HIS A 94 13.31 0.95 -2.94
N HIS A 95 12.18 0.37 -2.55
CA HIS A 95 11.84 0.01 -1.16
C HIS A 95 11.22 -1.41 -1.08
N PRO A 96 11.96 -2.46 -1.48
CA PRO A 96 11.43 -3.83 -1.55
C PRO A 96 11.06 -4.39 -0.16
N ASP A 97 11.68 -3.88 0.90
CA ASP A 97 11.39 -4.24 2.30
C ASP A 97 9.94 -3.95 2.72
N VAL A 98 9.24 -3.07 1.99
CA VAL A 98 7.85 -2.71 2.28
C VAL A 98 6.87 -3.75 1.74
N VAL A 99 7.28 -4.56 0.75
CA VAL A 99 6.42 -5.48 0.00
C VAL A 99 6.76 -6.95 0.28
N ILE A 100 8.02 -7.24 0.59
CA ILE A 100 8.53 -8.59 0.85
C ILE A 100 8.72 -8.72 2.37
N ASN A 101 7.81 -9.41 3.04
CA ASN A 101 7.99 -9.89 4.42
C ASN A 101 7.36 -11.28 4.55
#